data_AF-A0A8C1B5C0-F1
#
_entry.id   AF-A0A8C1B5C0-F1
#
_cell.length_a   1.000
_cell.length_b   1.000
_cell.length_c   1.000
_cell.angle_alpha   90.00
_cell.angle_beta   90.00
_cell.angle_gamma   90.00
#
_symmetry.space_group_name_H-M   'P 1'
#
loop_
_entity.id
_entity.type
_entity.pdbx_description
1 polymer ?
#
loop_
_entity_poly.entity_id
_entity_poly.type
_entity_poly.pdbx_seq_one_letter_code
_entity_poly.pdbx_strand_id
1 'polypeptide(L)'
;PSSKQIWRNLAQNNSYTFGKLALLNSMGQEISRCKTSIRRSQPNPVFKETFVFQVALFQLSDVTLMVSIYNRRNMKRKEMIGWVALGQNSSGEEELLHWQDMKESGNQQVCRWHTLLEA
;
A
#
# COMPACT_ATOMS: atom_id res chain seq x y z
N PRO A 1 28.99 -11.68 -34.33
CA PRO A 1 28.47 -10.33 -33.95
C PRO A 1 27.05 -10.35 -33.32
N SER A 2 26.62 -11.47 -32.73
CA SER A 2 25.21 -11.76 -32.43
C SER A 2 24.76 -11.35 -31.01
N SER A 3 25.62 -10.71 -30.22
CA SER A 3 25.38 -10.46 -28.80
C SER A 3 24.65 -9.15 -28.49
N LYS A 4 24.31 -8.34 -29.50
CA LYS A 4 23.69 -7.00 -29.30
C LYS A 4 22.16 -6.98 -29.32
N GLN A 5 21.49 -8.13 -29.45
CA GLN A 5 20.03 -8.22 -29.54
C GLN A 5 19.33 -8.62 -28.23
N ILE A 6 20.08 -8.83 -27.13
CA ILE A 6 19.51 -9.39 -25.89
C ILE A 6 19.13 -8.33 -24.83
N TRP A 7 19.50 -7.06 -25.00
CA TRP A 7 19.27 -6.02 -23.96
C TRP A 7 18.29 -4.90 -24.33
N ARG A 8 17.66 -4.93 -25.51
CA ARG A 8 16.87 -3.79 -26.01
C ARG A 8 15.35 -3.85 -25.81
N ASN A 9 14.79 -4.93 -25.26
CA ASN A 9 13.32 -5.12 -25.22
C ASN A 9 12.70 -5.39 -23.83
N LEU A 10 13.38 -5.02 -22.74
CA LEU A 10 12.77 -5.04 -21.39
C LEU A 10 12.61 -3.63 -20.77
N ALA A 11 13.08 -2.59 -21.45
CA ALA A 11 13.22 -1.24 -20.88
C ALA A 11 12.16 -0.21 -21.36
N GLN A 12 10.99 -0.65 -21.83
CA GLN A 12 9.92 0.26 -22.31
C GLN A 12 8.55 0.05 -21.65
N ASN A 13 8.50 -0.53 -20.45
CA ASN A 13 7.29 -0.41 -19.63
C ASN A 13 7.35 0.93 -18.88
N ASN A 14 6.72 1.96 -19.46
CA ASN A 14 6.55 3.27 -18.80
C ASN A 14 5.45 3.16 -17.72
N SER A 15 5.57 2.16 -16.84
CA SER A 15 4.65 1.87 -15.75
C SER A 15 5.01 2.74 -14.55
N TYR A 16 4.01 3.39 -14.00
CA TYR A 16 4.11 4.26 -12.85
C TYR A 16 3.40 3.57 -11.68
N THR A 17 4.16 3.13 -10.69
CA THR A 17 3.62 2.45 -9.51
C THR A 17 3.55 3.41 -8.34
N PHE A 18 2.44 3.41 -7.61
CA PHE A 18 2.27 4.20 -6.39
C PHE A 18 1.26 3.55 -5.44
N GLY A 19 1.43 3.79 -4.15
CA GLY A 19 0.49 3.41 -3.11
C GLY A 19 -0.48 4.55 -2.77
N LYS A 20 -1.71 4.19 -2.39
CA LYS A 20 -2.66 5.05 -1.68
C LYS A 20 -2.88 4.42 -0.30
N LEU A 21 -2.78 5.23 0.74
CA LEU A 21 -3.17 4.86 2.09
C LEU A 21 -4.43 5.67 2.44
N ALA A 22 -5.47 5.01 2.94
CA ALA A 22 -6.71 5.63 3.37
C ALA A 22 -7.08 5.13 4.77
N LEU A 23 -7.34 6.05 5.68
CA LEU A 23 -7.91 5.73 6.98
C LEU A 23 -9.44 5.87 6.90
N LEU A 24 -10.14 4.80 7.23
CA LEU A 24 -11.59 4.70 7.19
C LEU A 24 -12.14 4.65 8.62
N ASN A 25 -13.32 5.24 8.85
CA ASN A 25 -14.08 5.05 10.09
C ASN A 25 -14.85 3.73 10.10
N SER A 26 -15.59 3.46 11.18
CA SER A 26 -16.40 2.25 11.33
C SER A 26 -17.54 2.11 10.32
N MET A 27 -17.92 3.20 9.66
CA MET A 27 -18.89 3.19 8.55
C MET A 27 -18.22 3.02 7.18
N GLY A 28 -16.91 2.78 7.12
CA GLY A 28 -16.14 2.64 5.89
C GLY A 28 -15.89 3.97 5.16
N GLN A 29 -16.16 5.12 5.78
CA GLN A 29 -15.95 6.43 5.17
C GLN A 29 -14.50 6.88 5.34
N GLU A 30 -13.90 7.39 4.26
CA GLU A 30 -12.54 7.91 4.26
C GLU A 30 -12.44 9.19 5.12
N ILE A 31 -11.72 9.09 6.23
CA ILE A 31 -11.44 10.21 7.15
C ILE A 31 -10.23 11.00 6.63
N SER A 32 -9.21 10.28 6.16
CA SER A 32 -7.97 10.88 5.65
C SER A 32 -7.27 9.98 4.64
N ARG A 33 -6.39 10.58 3.84
CA ARG A 33 -5.65 9.85 2.80
C ARG A 33 -4.24 10.41 2.61
N CYS A 34 -3.33 9.51 2.26
CA CYS A 34 -2.02 9.84 1.75
C CYS A 34 -1.74 9.05 0.46
N LYS A 35 -0.75 9.50 -0.30
CA LYS A 35 -0.23 8.80 -1.47
C LYS A 35 1.27 8.80 -1.40
N THR A 36 1.88 7.73 -1.88
CA THR A 36 3.33 7.67 -2.04
C THR A 36 3.79 8.54 -3.21
N SER A 37 5.09 8.77 -3.27
CA SER A 37 5.74 9.19 -4.51
C SER A 37 5.51 8.14 -5.61
N ILE A 38 5.56 8.59 -6.87
CA ILE A 38 5.42 7.70 -8.03
C ILE A 38 6.78 7.08 -8.37
N ARG A 39 6.84 5.75 -8.46
CA ARG A 39 8.03 5.00 -8.91
C ARG A 39 7.87 4.60 -10.36
N ARG A 40 8.82 4.96 -11.21
CA ARG A 40 8.77 4.72 -12.67
C ARG A 40 9.58 3.51 -13.03
N SER A 41 9.00 2.61 -13.84
CA SER A 41 9.69 1.46 -14.44
C SER A 41 10.41 0.58 -13.41
N GLN A 42 9.86 0.48 -12.19
CA GLN A 42 10.34 -0.42 -11.13
C GLN A 42 9.32 -1.54 -10.91
N PRO A 43 9.64 -2.80 -11.27
CA PRO A 43 8.74 -3.93 -11.01
C PRO A 43 8.55 -4.19 -9.51
N ASN A 44 9.58 -3.89 -8.72
CA ASN A 44 9.58 -3.98 -7.26
C ASN A 44 9.83 -2.58 -6.68
N PRO A 45 8.81 -1.71 -6.57
CA PRO A 45 8.98 -0.33 -6.13
C PRO A 45 9.38 -0.27 -4.66
N VAL A 46 10.37 0.56 -4.35
CA VAL A 46 10.79 0.85 -2.98
C VAL A 46 10.42 2.30 -2.64
N PHE A 47 9.50 2.48 -1.70
CA PHE A 47 9.02 3.82 -1.31
C PHE A 47 9.85 4.43 -0.18
N LYS A 48 10.07 3.71 0.93
CA LYS A 48 10.76 4.22 2.14
C LYS A 48 10.20 5.58 2.61
N GLU A 49 8.88 5.69 2.62
CA GLU A 49 8.15 6.90 3.00
C GLU A 49 7.36 6.62 4.29
N THR A 50 7.27 7.62 5.17
CA THR A 50 6.51 7.56 6.41
C THR A 50 5.25 8.39 6.28
N PHE A 51 4.11 7.83 6.68
CA PHE A 51 2.82 8.50 6.71
C PHE A 51 2.31 8.55 8.15
N VAL A 52 1.71 9.67 8.54
CA VAL A 52 1.18 9.88 9.89
C VAL A 52 -0.31 10.11 9.81
N PHE A 53 -1.06 9.31 10.58
CA PHE A 53 -2.50 9.43 10.72
C PHE A 53 -2.82 9.73 12.18
N GLN A 54 -3.54 10.83 12.43
CA GLN A 54 -3.97 11.18 13.79
C GLN A 54 -5.30 10.49 14.09
N VAL A 55 -5.30 9.64 15.12
CA VAL A 55 -6.47 8.88 15.58
C VAL A 55 -6.54 8.99 17.09
N ALA A 56 -7.74 9.30 17.63
CA ALA A 56 -7.93 9.29 19.06
C ALA A 56 -7.90 7.83 19.57
N LEU A 57 -7.30 7.59 20.75
CA LEU A 57 -7.11 6.23 21.29
C LEU A 57 -8.43 5.44 21.36
N PHE A 58 -9.52 6.08 21.75
CA PHE A 58 -10.84 5.43 21.84
C PHE A 58 -11.43 5.02 20.48
N GLN A 59 -10.97 5.63 19.39
CA GLN A 59 -11.40 5.32 18.01
C GLN A 59 -10.50 4.27 17.35
N LEU A 60 -9.33 3.96 17.93
CA LEU A 60 -8.30 3.13 17.29
C LEU A 60 -8.77 1.70 16.96
N SER A 61 -9.73 1.18 17.73
CA SER A 61 -10.34 -0.14 17.49
C SER A 61 -11.39 -0.13 16.36
N ASP A 62 -11.86 1.06 15.98
CA ASP A 62 -12.98 1.27 15.05
C ASP A 62 -12.53 1.88 13.71
N VAL A 63 -11.22 1.95 13.48
CA VAL A 63 -10.66 2.44 12.22
C VAL A 63 -10.12 1.30 11.38
N THR A 64 -10.10 1.51 10.07
CA THR A 64 -9.46 0.62 9.11
C THR A 64 -8.44 1.41 8.30
N LEU A 65 -7.18 1.00 8.32
CA LEU A 65 -6.15 1.49 7.42
C LEU A 65 -6.12 0.61 6.16
N MET A 66 -6.59 1.16 5.05
CA MET A 66 -6.55 0.50 3.75
C MET A 66 -5.34 0.99 2.95
N VAL A 67 -4.54 0.05 2.46
CA VAL A 67 -3.41 0.31 1.57
C VAL A 67 -3.72 -0.31 0.22
N SER A 68 -3.68 0.49 -0.85
CA SER A 68 -3.94 0.02 -2.22
C SER A 68 -2.78 0.41 -3.13
N ILE A 69 -2.29 -0.54 -3.92
CA ILE A 69 -1.21 -0.32 -4.87
C ILE A 69 -1.81 -0.19 -6.27
N TYR A 70 -1.29 0.78 -7.03
CA TYR A 70 -1.76 1.06 -8.37
C TYR A 70 -0.62 1.04 -9.37
N ASN A 71 -0.92 0.52 -10.56
CA ASN A 71 -0.10 0.66 -11.73
C ASN A 71 -0.79 1.61 -12.72
N ARG A 72 -0.03 2.52 -13.29
CA ARG A 72 -0.48 3.37 -14.38
C ARG A 72 0.44 3.14 -15.57
N ARG A 73 -0.08 2.61 -16.68
CA ARG A 73 0.69 2.40 -17.92
C ARG A 73 0.69 3.62 -18.84
N ASN A 74 -0.29 4.50 -18.71
CA ASN A 74 -0.44 5.75 -19.46
C ASN A 74 -1.28 6.77 -18.68
N MET A 75 -1.32 8.03 -19.11
CA MET A 75 -1.96 9.13 -18.35
C MET A 75 -3.46 8.94 -18.08
N LYS A 76 -4.15 8.07 -18.85
CA LYS A 76 -5.61 7.91 -18.81
C LYS A 76 -6.10 6.73 -17.98
N ARG A 77 -5.30 5.68 -17.78
CA ARG A 77 -5.76 4.45 -17.11
C ARG A 77 -4.90 4.13 -15.89
N LYS A 78 -5.55 4.21 -14.73
CA LYS A 78 -5.02 3.77 -13.44
C LYS A 78 -5.69 2.44 -13.10
N GLU A 79 -4.88 1.42 -12.91
CA GLU A 79 -5.33 0.07 -12.55
C GLU A 79 -4.87 -0.24 -11.12
N MET A 80 -5.77 -0.76 -10.29
CA MET A 80 -5.40 -1.26 -8.97
C MET A 80 -4.73 -2.62 -9.18
N ILE A 81 -3.54 -2.79 -8.64
CA ILE A 81 -2.84 -4.08 -8.64
C ILE A 81 -3.42 -4.96 -7.54
N GLY A 82 -3.66 -4.36 -6.38
CA GLY A 82 -4.23 -5.04 -5.23
C GLY A 82 -4.22 -4.15 -4.00
N TRP A 83 -4.72 -4.69 -2.90
CA TRP A 83 -4.95 -3.96 -1.67
C TRP A 83 -4.83 -4.85 -0.43
N VAL A 84 -4.68 -4.21 0.73
CA VAL A 84 -4.68 -4.84 2.05
C VAL A 84 -5.34 -3.88 3.03
N ALA A 85 -6.00 -4.42 4.06
CA ALA A 85 -6.64 -3.62 5.10
C ALA A 85 -6.19 -4.11 6.48
N LEU A 86 -5.88 -3.16 7.37
CA LEU A 86 -5.46 -3.38 8.76
C LEU A 86 -6.46 -2.66 9.68
N GLY A 87 -6.80 -3.26 10.82
CA GLY A 87 -7.72 -2.65 11.80
C GLY A 87 -9.06 -3.36 11.91
N GLN A 88 -10.13 -2.60 12.11
CA GLN A 88 -11.47 -3.13 12.36
C GLN A 88 -11.93 -4.10 11.26
N ASN A 89 -11.75 -3.71 10.00
CA ASN A 89 -12.10 -4.52 8.84
C ASN A 89 -10.82 -5.05 8.17
N SER A 90 -9.98 -5.75 8.95
CA SER A 90 -8.75 -6.35 8.45
C SER A 90 -9.05 -7.34 7.31
N SER A 91 -8.18 -7.37 6.30
CA SER A 91 -8.37 -8.25 5.12
C SER A 91 -8.09 -9.73 5.39
N GLY A 92 -7.50 -10.05 6.55
CA GLY A 92 -7.15 -11.41 6.97
C GLY A 92 -6.65 -11.44 8.41
N GLU A 93 -6.36 -12.65 8.89
CA GLU A 93 -5.88 -12.90 10.26
C GLU A 93 -4.50 -12.28 10.51
N GLU A 94 -3.57 -12.41 9.57
CA GLU A 94 -2.22 -11.83 9.65
C GLU A 94 -2.24 -10.29 9.74
N GLU A 95 -3.16 -9.64 9.04
CA GLU A 95 -3.39 -8.19 9.12
C GLU A 95 -3.97 -7.77 10.46
N LEU A 96 -4.91 -8.55 10.99
CA LEU A 96 -5.48 -8.30 12.31
C LEU A 96 -4.41 -8.42 13.39
N LEU A 97 -3.60 -9.48 13.35
CA LEU A 97 -2.48 -9.68 14.27
C LEU A 97 -1.49 -8.52 14.19
N HIS A 98 -1.18 -8.02 12.98
CA HIS A 98 -0.26 -6.88 12.83
C HIS A 98 -0.84 -5.63 13.50
N TRP A 99 -2.14 -5.39 13.32
CA TRP A 99 -2.80 -4.26 13.98
C TRP A 99 -2.80 -4.39 15.50
N GLN A 100 -3.00 -5.60 16.04
CA GLN A 100 -2.94 -5.88 17.47
C GLN A 100 -1.53 -5.64 18.02
N ASP A 101 -0.52 -6.23 17.40
CA ASP A 101 0.89 -6.04 17.78
C ASP A 101 1.26 -4.56 17.76
N MET A 102 0.82 -3.81 16.75
CA MET A 102 1.06 -2.36 16.67
C MET A 102 0.44 -1.63 17.87
N LYS A 103 -0.79 -1.96 18.29
CA LYS A 103 -1.42 -1.35 19.47
C LYS A 103 -0.69 -1.69 20.78
N GLU A 104 -0.12 -2.88 20.87
CA GLU A 104 0.53 -3.39 22.09
C GLU A 104 2.04 -3.08 22.16
N SER A 105 2.65 -2.68 21.03
CA SER A 105 4.09 -2.44 20.87
C SER A 105 4.70 -1.30 21.71
N GLY A 106 3.89 -0.52 22.44
CA GLY A 106 4.40 0.55 23.30
C GLY A 106 5.27 1.59 22.58
N ASN A 107 4.84 2.03 21.39
CA ASN A 107 5.55 2.94 20.46
C ASN A 107 6.74 2.32 19.70
N GLN A 108 6.94 1.01 19.76
CA GLN A 108 7.90 0.34 18.89
C GLN A 108 7.30 0.12 17.49
N GLN A 109 8.12 0.26 16.46
CA GLN A 109 7.66 0.00 15.09
C GLN A 109 7.52 -1.51 14.86
N VAL A 110 6.33 -1.93 14.42
CA VAL A 110 6.08 -3.29 13.95
C VAL A 110 6.23 -3.32 12.43
N CYS A 111 6.99 -4.27 11.90
CA CYS A 111 7.22 -4.43 10.47
C CYS A 111 6.80 -5.84 10.03
N ARG A 112 5.95 -5.90 9.00
CA ARG A 112 5.45 -7.16 8.46
C ARG A 112 5.20 -7.05 6.96
N TRP A 113 5.43 -8.17 6.26
CA TRP A 113 5.04 -8.33 4.87
C TRP A 113 3.60 -8.80 4.78
N HIS A 114 2.84 -8.24 3.84
CA HIS A 114 1.47 -8.64 3.56
C HIS A 114 1.32 -8.95 2.07
N THR A 115 0.55 -9.99 1.76
CA THR A 115 0.16 -10.31 0.40
C THR A 115 -1.00 -9.39 0.01
N LEU A 116 -0.92 -8.77 -1.16
CA LEU A 116 -2.03 -7.96 -1.67
C LEU A 116 -3.16 -8.87 -2.14
N LEU A 117 -4.38 -8.56 -1.74
CA LEU A 117 -5.58 -9.13 -2.34
C LEU A 117 -5.81 -8.56 -3.74
N GLU A 118 -6.32 -9.39 -4.64
CA GLU A 118 -6.65 -9.00 -6.01
C GLU A 118 -7.81 -7.97 -6.03
N ALA A 119 -7.80 -7.13 -7.07
CA ALA A 119 -8.74 -6.02 -7.24
C ALA A 119 -9.91 -6.37 -8.17
#